data_AF-A0AAV5VTA0-F1
#
_entry.id   AF-A0AAV5VTA0-F1
#
_cell.length_a   1.000
_cell.length_b   1.000
_cell.length_c   1.000
_cell.angle_alpha   90.00
_cell.angle_beta   90.00
_cell.angle_gamma   90.00
#
_symmetry.space_group_name_H-M   'P 1'
#
loop_
_entity.id
_entity.type
_entity.pdbx_description
1 polymer ?
#
loop_
_entity_poly.entity_id
_entity_poly.type
_entity_poly.pdbx_seq_one_letter_code
_entity_poly.pdbx_strand_id
1 'polypeptide(L)'
;TSDRYCNCAIVDGWFDDWDPSDIWVDVVILLDTSASMGDSLEEAKSLITSFISLLTTDTSAKFYSRIGVIAVSDTVEVIYNLNMSSTDDLDMIKQHNVDKIDVGA
;
A
#
# COMPACT_ATOMS: atom_id res chain seq x y z
N THR A 1 -5.72 35.38 -1.27
CA THR A 1 -6.10 34.02 -1.69
C THR A 1 -6.32 33.22 -0.43
N SER A 2 -7.56 32.84 -0.13
CA SER A 2 -7.87 32.01 1.04
C SER A 2 -7.35 30.60 0.75
N ASP A 3 -6.59 30.02 1.68
CA ASP A 3 -6.15 28.62 1.57
C ASP A 3 -7.40 27.73 1.53
N ARG A 4 -7.51 26.85 0.52
CA ARG A 4 -8.73 26.03 0.34
C ARG A 4 -8.95 25.04 1.48
N TYR A 5 -7.87 24.69 2.18
CA TYR A 5 -7.90 23.75 3.31
C TYR A 5 -8.02 24.43 4.68
N CYS A 6 -8.06 25.77 4.76
CA CYS A 6 -8.15 26.49 6.03
C CYS A 6 -9.49 26.33 6.77
N ASN A 7 -10.52 25.80 6.10
CA ASN A 7 -11.86 25.70 6.67
C ASN A 7 -12.07 24.43 7.49
N CYS A 8 -11.12 23.49 7.47
CA CYS A 8 -11.20 22.17 8.14
C CYS A 8 -12.52 21.42 7.88
N ALA A 9 -13.23 21.77 6.81
CA ALA A 9 -14.50 21.15 6.47
C ALA A 9 -14.19 19.75 5.97
N ILE A 10 -14.78 18.76 6.64
CA ILE A 10 -14.68 17.35 6.24
C ILE A 10 -16.00 16.98 5.57
N VAL A 11 -15.94 16.55 4.31
CA VAL A 11 -17.07 16.05 3.52
C VAL A 11 -16.75 14.60 3.15
N ASP A 12 -17.65 13.67 3.50
CA ASP A 12 -17.50 12.23 3.24
C ASP A 12 -16.16 11.62 3.71
N GLY A 13 -15.61 12.14 4.82
CA GLY A 13 -14.36 11.66 5.41
C GLY A 13 -13.09 12.30 4.83
N TRP A 14 -13.21 13.21 3.87
CA TRP A 14 -12.10 13.91 3.21
C TRP A 14 -12.19 15.42 3.42
N PHE A 15 -11.07 16.13 3.22
CA PHE A 15 -11.11 17.60 3.19
C PHE A 15 -11.96 18.07 2.02
N ASP A 16 -12.79 19.09 2.25
CA ASP A 16 -13.58 19.76 1.20
C ASP A 16 -12.66 20.17 0.03
N ASP A 17 -13.02 19.77 -1.20
CA ASP A 17 -12.24 19.96 -2.43
C ASP A 17 -10.88 19.21 -2.48
N TRP A 18 -10.71 18.11 -1.73
CA TRP A 18 -9.54 17.23 -1.86
C TRP A 18 -9.87 15.94 -2.62
N ASP A 19 -9.15 15.73 -3.74
CA ASP A 19 -9.17 14.50 -4.52
C ASP A 19 -7.81 13.78 -4.37
N PRO A 20 -7.75 12.58 -3.76
CA PRO A 20 -6.53 11.78 -3.66
C PRO A 20 -5.91 11.41 -5.02
N SER A 21 -6.67 11.50 -6.12
CA SER A 21 -6.19 11.23 -7.47
C SER A 21 -5.41 12.39 -8.11
N ASP A 22 -5.50 13.60 -7.54
CA ASP A 22 -4.87 14.83 -8.02
C ASP A 22 -3.52 15.15 -7.35
N ILE A 23 -2.85 14.13 -6.80
CA ILE A 23 -1.53 14.26 -6.16
C ILE A 23 -0.46 13.42 -6.88
N TRP A 24 0.76 13.94 -6.92
CA TRP A 24 1.95 13.16 -7.29
C TRP A 24 2.64 12.66 -6.03
N VAL A 25 2.62 11.33 -5.80
CA VAL A 25 3.21 10.72 -4.61
C VAL A 25 3.77 9.33 -4.91
N ASP A 26 4.94 9.03 -4.37
CA ASP A 26 5.47 7.67 -4.33
C ASP A 26 5.15 7.05 -2.97
N VAL A 27 4.57 5.85 -2.97
CA VAL A 27 4.24 5.12 -1.75
C VAL A 27 4.97 3.79 -1.75
N VAL A 28 5.69 3.51 -0.66
CA VAL A 28 6.30 2.20 -0.41
C VAL A 28 5.62 1.58 0.79
N ILE A 29 5.01 0.42 0.59
CA ILE A 29 4.30 -0.33 1.62
C ILE A 29 5.20 -1.47 2.07
N LEU A 30 5.49 -1.51 3.38
CA LEU A 30 6.13 -2.66 4.02
C LEU A 30 5.01 -3.52 4.61
N LEU A 31 4.81 -4.71 4.04
CA LEU A 31 3.79 -5.66 4.47
C LEU A 31 4.44 -6.74 5.33
N ASP A 32 4.00 -6.85 6.58
CA ASP A 32 4.35 -7.98 7.44
C ASP A 32 3.74 -9.27 6.88
N THR A 33 4.57 -10.29 6.65
CA THR A 33 4.17 -11.61 6.15
C THR A 33 4.53 -12.74 7.12
N SER A 34 4.81 -12.41 8.37
CA SER A 34 5.19 -13.35 9.41
C SER A 34 4.12 -14.41 9.71
N ALA A 35 4.55 -15.53 10.30
CA ALA A 35 3.68 -16.59 10.79
C ALA A 35 2.58 -16.09 11.79
N SER A 36 2.81 -14.94 12.45
CA SER A 36 1.82 -14.33 13.35
C SER A 36 0.67 -13.61 12.66
N MET A 37 0.82 -13.22 11.39
CA MET A 37 -0.26 -12.54 10.65
C MET A 37 -1.45 -13.46 10.38
N GLY A 38 -1.20 -14.76 10.16
CA GLY A 38 -2.23 -15.77 9.91
C GLY A 38 -3.23 -15.32 8.84
N ASP A 39 -4.52 -15.48 9.16
CA ASP A 39 -5.63 -15.09 8.28
C ASP A 39 -5.73 -13.56 8.07
N SER A 40 -5.16 -12.74 8.96
CA SER A 40 -5.18 -11.27 8.83
C SER A 40 -4.29 -10.76 7.70
N LEU A 41 -3.42 -11.60 7.11
CA LEU A 41 -2.65 -11.24 5.93
C LEU A 41 -3.56 -10.90 4.73
N GLU A 42 -4.65 -11.64 4.54
CA GLU A 42 -5.59 -11.39 3.44
C GLU A 42 -6.36 -10.07 3.64
N GLU A 43 -6.70 -9.75 4.89
CA GLU A 43 -7.31 -8.45 5.23
C GLU A 43 -6.34 -7.29 4.93
N ALA A 44 -5.05 -7.46 5.27
CA ALA A 44 -4.03 -6.45 4.98
C ALA A 44 -3.83 -6.24 3.46
N LYS A 45 -3.83 -7.32 2.67
CA LYS A 45 -3.79 -7.23 1.19
C LYS A 45 -5.01 -6.48 0.64
N SER A 46 -6.20 -6.82 1.11
CA SER A 46 -7.45 -6.16 0.71
C SER A 46 -7.45 -4.67 1.03
N LEU A 47 -6.91 -4.29 2.20
CA LEU A 47 -6.72 -2.89 2.58
C LEU A 47 -5.76 -2.17 1.63
N ILE A 48 -4.62 -2.79 1.29
CA ILE A 48 -3.65 -2.21 0.36
C ILE A 48 -4.29 -2.00 -1.02
N THR A 49 -4.98 -3.00 -1.57
CA THR A 49 -5.68 -2.87 -2.86
C THR A 49 -6.73 -1.76 -2.83
N SER A 50 -7.50 -1.67 -1.74
CA SER A 50 -8.50 -0.62 -1.56
C SER A 50 -7.85 0.77 -1.48
N PHE A 51 -6.73 0.90 -0.77
CA PHE A 51 -5.98 2.15 -0.69
C PHE A 51 -5.42 2.57 -2.05
N ILE A 52 -4.82 1.66 -2.81
CA ILE A 52 -4.27 1.94 -4.15
C ILE A 52 -5.39 2.33 -5.12
N SER A 53 -6.60 1.78 -4.97
CA SER A 53 -7.75 2.13 -5.81
C SER A 53 -8.18 3.60 -5.72
N LEU A 54 -7.78 4.30 -4.65
CA LEU A 54 -8.03 5.73 -4.47
C LEU A 54 -7.02 6.62 -5.22
N LEU A 55 -5.91 6.04 -5.68
CA LEU A 55 -4.80 6.76 -6.32
C LEU A 55 -4.79 6.52 -7.84
N THR A 56 -4.40 7.54 -8.60
CA THR A 56 -4.13 7.40 -10.04
C THR A 56 -2.76 6.76 -10.23
N THR A 57 -2.67 5.56 -10.80
CA THR A 57 -1.38 4.88 -11.10
C THR A 57 -0.99 4.96 -12.58
N ASP A 58 -1.79 5.63 -13.40
CA ASP A 58 -1.49 5.88 -14.82
C ASP A 58 -0.39 6.95 -14.96
N THR A 59 0.81 6.50 -15.33
CA THR A 59 1.98 7.38 -15.52
C THR A 59 1.84 8.39 -16.67
N SER A 60 0.80 8.30 -17.50
CA SER A 60 0.48 9.30 -18.53
C SER A 60 -0.37 10.47 -18.00
N ALA A 61 -0.97 10.32 -16.82
CA ALA A 61 -1.73 11.36 -16.17
C ALA A 61 -0.83 12.50 -15.64
N LYS A 62 -1.41 13.70 -15.48
CA LYS A 62 -0.70 14.86 -14.94
C LYS A 62 -0.24 14.63 -13.49
N PHE A 63 -1.11 14.02 -12.69
CA PHE A 63 -0.84 13.58 -11.34
C PHE A 63 -0.97 12.06 -11.33
N TYR A 64 0.07 11.39 -10.86
CA TYR A 64 0.11 9.94 -10.75
C TYR A 64 0.91 9.53 -9.53
N SER A 65 0.60 8.34 -9.03
CA SER A 65 1.27 7.73 -7.91
C SER A 65 2.01 6.48 -8.37
N ARG A 66 3.17 6.23 -7.76
CA ARG A 66 3.92 4.99 -7.97
C ARG A 66 3.96 4.20 -6.68
N ILE A 67 3.58 2.93 -6.77
CA ILE A 67 3.40 2.09 -5.60
C ILE A 67 4.41 0.95 -5.60
N GLY A 68 5.18 0.86 -4.54
CA GLY A 68 6.06 -0.26 -4.24
C GLY A 68 5.52 -1.07 -3.07
N VAL A 69 5.72 -2.38 -3.11
CA VAL A 69 5.34 -3.29 -2.02
C VAL A 69 6.51 -4.20 -1.71
N ILE A 70 6.84 -4.28 -0.43
CA ILE A 70 7.91 -5.11 0.10
C ILE A 70 7.30 -6.00 1.17
N ALA A 71 7.38 -7.32 0.97
CA ALA A 71 7.01 -8.30 1.98
C ALA A 71 8.16 -8.48 2.97
N VAL A 72 7.85 -8.50 4.27
CA VAL A 72 8.82 -8.55 5.35
C VAL A 72 8.41 -9.60 6.38
N SER A 73 9.31 -10.55 6.63
CA SER A 73 9.24 -11.52 7.73
C SER A 73 10.65 -11.78 8.29
N ASP A 74 11.12 -13.01 8.23
CA ASP A 74 12.52 -13.41 8.34
C ASP A 74 13.38 -12.95 7.15
N THR A 75 12.76 -12.73 5.99
CA THR A 75 13.42 -12.22 4.79
C THR A 75 12.72 -10.95 4.30
N VAL A 76 13.39 -10.21 3.41
CA VAL A 76 12.85 -9.01 2.76
C VAL A 76 12.74 -9.28 1.28
N GLU A 77 11.52 -9.24 0.76
CA GLU A 77 11.23 -9.52 -0.65
C GLU A 77 10.55 -8.32 -1.30
N VAL A 78 11.14 -7.79 -2.38
CA VAL A 78 10.52 -6.74 -3.18
C VAL A 78 9.50 -7.38 -4.13
N ILE A 79 8.23 -7.13 -3.89
CA ILE A 79 7.12 -7.67 -4.69
C ILE A 79 6.85 -6.76 -5.89
N TYR A 80 6.74 -5.46 -5.63
CA TYR A 80 6.57 -4.43 -6.65
C TYR A 80 7.56 -3.29 -6.43
N ASN A 81 8.19 -2.82 -7.51
CA ASN A 81 9.17 -1.76 -7.48
C ASN A 81 8.61 -0.50 -8.15
N LEU A 82 7.77 0.23 -7.40
CA LEU A 82 7.14 1.48 -7.86
C LEU A 82 6.32 1.33 -9.15
N ASN A 83 5.73 0.16 -9.35
CA ASN A 83 4.99 -0.20 -10.55
C ASN A 83 3.70 -0.98 -10.26
N MET A 84 3.25 -1.03 -9.00
CA MET A 84 1.96 -1.64 -8.66
C MET A 84 0.80 -0.70 -9.02
N SER A 85 -0.27 -1.29 -9.55
CA SER A 85 -1.57 -0.70 -9.84
C SER A 85 -2.70 -1.40 -9.07
N SER A 86 -3.91 -0.83 -9.08
CA SER A 86 -5.08 -1.44 -8.41
C SER A 86 -5.57 -2.72 -9.10
N THR A 87 -5.09 -3.03 -10.30
CA THR A 87 -5.40 -4.28 -11.02
C THR A 87 -4.39 -5.38 -10.78
N ASP A 88 -3.27 -5.07 -10.14
CA ASP A 88 -2.25 -6.04 -9.79
C ASP A 88 -2.65 -6.82 -8.55
N ASP A 89 -2.21 -8.08 -8.50
CA ASP A 89 -2.60 -9.04 -7.47
C ASP A 89 -1.51 -9.19 -6.39
N LEU A 90 -1.93 -9.38 -5.14
CA LEU A 90 -1.06 -9.66 -3.99
C LEU A 90 -1.11 -11.14 -3.57
N ASP A 91 -1.85 -12.00 -4.27
CA ASP A 91 -1.97 -13.44 -4.00
C ASP A 91 -0.63 -14.19 -4.04
N MET A 92 0.36 -13.64 -4.76
CA MET A 92 1.72 -14.19 -4.78
C MET A 92 2.43 -14.06 -3.41
N ILE A 93 2.01 -13.09 -2.59
CA ILE A 93 2.53 -12.90 -1.24
C ILE A 93 1.94 -13.98 -0.35
N LYS A 94 2.80 -14.85 0.15
CA LYS A 94 2.40 -15.92 1.06
C LYS A 94 2.94 -15.63 2.45
N GLN A 95 2.25 -16.19 3.42
CA GLN A 95 2.76 -16.21 4.77
C GLN A 95 4.07 -17.00 4.81
N HIS A 96 5.11 -16.39 5.37
CA HIS A 96 6.39 -17.05 5.58
C HIS A 96 6.30 -17.90 6.85
N ASN A 97 6.31 -19.22 6.67
CA ASN A 97 6.37 -20.18 7.76
C ASN A 97 7.81 -20.33 8.25
N VAL A 98 8.17 -19.56 9.26
CA VAL A 98 9.41 -19.79 10.00
C VAL A 98 9.19 -20.90 11.03
N ASP A 99 9.20 -22.16 10.58
CA ASP A 99 9.01 -23.31 11.47
C ASP A 99 10.27 -23.67 12.29
N LYS A 100 11.44 -23.06 12.03
CA LYS A 100 12.66 -23.32 12.80
C LYS A 100 13.53 -22.10 12.94
N ILE A 101 13.72 -21.67 14.19
CA ILE A 101 14.88 -20.88 14.59
C ILE A 101 16.08 -21.84 14.54
N ASP A 102 16.94 -21.69 13.53
CA ASP A 102 18.25 -22.34 13.53
C ASP A 102 19.17 -21.59 14.50
N VAL A 103 19.06 -21.95 15.78
CA VAL A 103 20.10 -21.62 16.76
C VAL A 103 21.26 -22.56 16.50
N GLY A 104 22.14 -22.16 15.59
CA GLY A 104 23.38 -22.87 15.27
C GLY A 104 24.11 -23.31 16.53
N ALA A 105 24.38 -24.61 16.60
CA ALA A 105 25.13 -25.27 17.67
C ALA A 105 26.64 -25.04 17.55
#